data_AF-S4PBZ2-F1
#
_entry.id   AF-S4PBZ2-F1
#
_cell.length_a   1.000
_cell.length_b   1.000
_cell.length_c   1.000
_cell.angle_alpha   90.00
_cell.angle_beta   90.00
_cell.angle_gamma   90.00
#
_symmetry.space_group_name_H-M   'P 1'
#
loop_
_entity.id
_entity.type
_entity.pdbx_description
1 polymer ?
#
loop_
_entity_poly.entity_id
_entity_poly.type
_entity_poly.pdbx_seq_one_letter_code
_entity_poly.pdbx_strand_id
1 'polypeptide(L)'
;MAELRLISHKPETEPFYRKIQHLFYSKENDWGFSHFMSWSDVLDSEKGYIKDDSITLEVHVTAEAPHGVSWDSKKHTGYVGLKNQGAT
;
A
#
# COMPACT_ATOMS: atom_id res chain seq x y z
N MET A 1 -3.08 -1.40 6.32
CA MET A 1 -1.63 -1.22 6.17
C MET A 1 -1.24 -1.53 4.73
N ALA A 2 -0.21 -0.89 4.20
CA ALA A 2 0.35 -1.27 2.92
C ALA A 2 1.88 -1.19 2.93
N GLU A 3 2.53 -2.00 2.12
CA GLU A 3 3.96 -1.97 1.87
C GLU A 3 4.19 -1.60 0.41
N LEU A 4 4.81 -0.46 0.19
CA LEU A 4 5.17 0.05 -1.13
C LEU A 4 6.62 -0.36 -1.39
N ARG A 5 6.89 -0.99 -2.52
CA ARG A 5 8.19 -1.58 -2.86
C ARG A 5 8.67 -1.12 -4.22
N LEU A 6 9.96 -0.85 -4.32
CA LEU A 6 10.72 -0.76 -5.57
C LEU A 6 11.53 -2.04 -5.71
N ILE A 7 11.15 -2.86 -6.69
CA ILE A 7 11.73 -4.17 -6.93
C ILE A 7 13.09 -4.01 -7.60
N SER A 8 14.07 -4.77 -7.14
CA SER A 8 15.37 -4.87 -7.82
C SER A 8 15.33 -5.88 -8.96
N HIS A 9 16.05 -5.58 -10.03
CA HIS A 9 16.31 -6.48 -11.14
C HIS A 9 17.57 -7.34 -10.92
N LYS A 10 18.28 -7.13 -9.80
CA LYS A 10 19.45 -7.92 -9.38
C LYS A 10 19.02 -8.95 -8.31
N PRO A 11 19.26 -10.26 -8.50
CA PRO A 11 18.85 -11.30 -7.55
C PRO A 11 19.38 -11.14 -6.13
N GLU A 12 20.57 -10.55 -5.99
CA GLU A 12 21.28 -10.32 -4.73
C GLU A 12 20.83 -9.05 -4.00
N THR A 13 20.01 -8.21 -4.64
CA THR A 13 19.58 -6.93 -4.07
C THR A 13 18.13 -7.03 -3.62
N GLU A 14 17.92 -6.82 -2.32
CA GLU A 14 16.57 -6.77 -1.76
C GLU A 14 15.77 -5.58 -2.30
N PRO A 15 14.44 -5.70 -2.44
CA PRO A 15 13.58 -4.56 -2.74
C PRO A 15 13.71 -3.45 -1.70
N PHE A 16 13.73 -2.20 -2.15
CA PHE A 16 13.54 -1.08 -1.24
C PHE A 16 12.05 -0.94 -0.93
N TYR A 17 11.70 -0.83 0.35
CA TYR A 17 10.29 -0.70 0.73
C TYR A 17 10.05 0.31 1.85
N ARG A 18 8.83 0.84 1.88
CA ARG A 18 8.30 1.60 3.02
C ARG A 18 6.86 1.18 3.31
N LYS A 19 6.51 1.24 4.58
CA LYS A 19 5.17 0.89 5.06
C LYS A 19 4.35 2.16 5.27
N ILE A 20 3.07 2.06 4.96
CA ILE A 20 2.06 3.06 5.31
C ILE A 20 0.94 2.42 6.13
N GLN A 21 0.37 3.22 7.02
CA GLN A 21 -0.87 2.93 7.70
C GLN A 21 -1.74 4.17 7.58
N HIS A 22 -2.84 4.05 6.85
CA HIS A 22 -3.70 5.17 6.52
C HIS A 22 -5.16 4.71 6.46
N LEU A 23 -6.06 5.59 6.91
CA LEU A 23 -7.49 5.41 6.77
C LEU A 23 -7.92 6.13 5.49
N PHE A 24 -8.19 5.38 4.43
CA PHE A 24 -8.60 5.96 3.15
C PHE A 24 -10.06 6.41 3.20
N TYR A 25 -10.32 7.63 2.75
CA TYR A 25 -11.67 8.18 2.59
C TYR A 25 -11.69 9.27 1.50
N SER A 26 -12.85 9.82 1.18
CA SER A 26 -13.00 10.67 -0.01
C SER A 26 -12.14 11.94 -0.04
N LYS A 27 -11.67 12.45 1.10
CA LYS A 27 -10.77 13.62 1.15
C LYS A 27 -9.29 13.24 1.25
N GLU A 28 -8.98 12.02 1.66
CA GLU A 28 -7.64 11.44 1.72
C GLU A 28 -7.69 10.08 1.03
N ASN A 29 -7.87 10.13 -0.28
CA ASN A 29 -8.02 8.93 -1.12
C ASN A 29 -6.68 8.41 -1.64
N ASP A 30 -5.60 9.17 -1.43
CA ASP A 30 -4.23 8.76 -1.68
C ASP A 30 -3.38 8.90 -0.41
N TRP A 31 -2.30 8.13 -0.35
CA TRP A 31 -1.30 8.23 0.70
C TRP A 31 0.01 7.63 0.23
N GLY A 32 1.13 8.22 0.64
CA GLY A 32 2.44 7.77 0.21
C GLY A 32 3.56 8.67 0.67
N PHE A 33 4.64 8.72 -0.11
CA PHE A 33 5.82 9.52 0.20
C PHE A 33 6.16 10.43 -0.99
N SER A 34 6.19 11.74 -0.76
CA SER A 34 6.71 12.69 -1.76
C SER A 34 8.20 12.45 -2.06
N HIS A 35 8.93 11.88 -1.10
CA HIS A 35 10.30 11.45 -1.26
C HIS A 35 10.45 9.98 -0.83
N PHE A 36 10.18 9.09 -1.78
CA PHE A 36 10.24 7.64 -1.57
C PHE A 36 11.69 7.13 -1.60
N MET A 37 12.42 7.43 -2.67
CA MET A 37 13.85 7.17 -2.86
C MET A 37 14.48 8.36 -3.62
N SER A 38 15.78 8.58 -3.44
CA SER A 38 16.53 9.55 -4.25
C SER A 38 16.50 9.15 -5.73
N TRP A 39 16.27 10.11 -6.62
CA TRP A 39 16.28 9.86 -8.06
C TRP A 39 17.63 9.34 -8.55
N SER A 40 18.73 9.86 -8.00
CA SER A 40 20.09 9.39 -8.31
C SER A 40 20.27 7.92 -7.97
N ASP A 41 19.61 7.43 -6.91
CA ASP A 41 19.70 6.03 -6.49
C ASP A 41 18.85 5.11 -7.38
N VAL A 42 17.70 5.60 -7.85
CA VAL A 42 16.84 4.87 -8.79
C VAL A 42 17.54 4.68 -10.12
N LEU A 43 18.24 5.71 -10.61
CA LEU A 43 18.92 5.70 -11.91
C LEU A 43 20.29 5.02 -11.90
N ASP A 44 20.85 4.72 -10.74
CA ASP A 44 22.12 4.03 -10.63
C ASP A 44 21.96 2.55 -11.02
N SER A 45 22.47 2.18 -12.19
CA SER A 45 22.44 0.80 -12.70
C SER A 45 23.15 -0.19 -11.77
N GLU A 46 24.10 0.29 -10.96
CA GLU A 46 24.80 -0.55 -9.99
C GLU A 46 23.92 -0.91 -8.79
N LYS A 47 22.90 -0.10 -8.48
CA LYS A 47 21.93 -0.41 -7.42
C LYS A 47 20.85 -1.41 -7.86
N GLY A 48 20.68 -1.62 -9.16
CA GLY A 48 19.81 -2.68 -9.69
C GLY A 48 18.31 -2.37 -9.71
N TYR A 49 17.87 -1.16 -9.33
CA TYR A 49 16.45 -0.79 -9.32
C TYR A 49 15.90 -0.34 -10.68
N ILE A 50 16.78 -0.10 -11.65
CA ILE A 50 16.44 0.25 -13.03
C ILE A 50 17.03 -0.78 -14.00
N LYS A 51 16.25 -1.16 -14.99
CA LYS A 51 16.69 -2.00 -16.11
C LYS A 51 15.91 -1.60 -17.36
N ASP A 52 16.60 -1.46 -18.48
CA ASP A 52 16.00 -1.10 -19.77
C ASP A 52 15.10 0.16 -19.66
N ASP A 53 15.63 1.20 -18.99
CA ASP A 53 14.95 2.48 -18.69
C ASP A 53 13.59 2.32 -17.98
N SER A 54 13.41 1.20 -17.28
CA SER A 54 12.17 0.84 -16.59
C SER A 54 12.42 0.47 -15.13
N ILE A 55 11.46 0.81 -14.28
CA ILE A 55 11.42 0.42 -12.87
C ILE A 55 10.19 -0.45 -12.61
N THR A 56 10.25 -1.29 -11.57
CA THR A 56 9.10 -2.09 -11.14
C THR A 56 8.66 -1.69 -9.73
N LEU A 57 7.44 -1.19 -9.62
CA LEU A 57 6.79 -0.86 -8.34
C LEU A 57 5.78 -1.95 -7.97
N GLU A 58 5.85 -2.43 -6.73
CA GLU A 58 4.91 -3.39 -6.17
C GLU A 58 4.26 -2.80 -4.92
N VAL A 59 2.97 -3.07 -4.71
CA VAL A 59 2.28 -2.68 -3.47
C VAL A 59 1.56 -3.89 -2.89
N HIS A 60 1.90 -4.26 -1.67
CA HIS A 60 1.14 -5.23 -0.88
C HIS A 60 0.19 -4.47 0.05
N VAL A 61 -1.12 -4.66 -0.11
CA VAL A 61 -2.15 -3.98 0.70
C VAL A 61 -2.88 -4.97 1.60
N THR A 62 -2.95 -4.66 2.89
CA THR A 62 -3.80 -5.33 3.87
C THR A 62 -4.85 -4.33 4.35
N ALA A 63 -6.10 -4.53 3.93
CA ALA A 63 -7.22 -3.67 4.27
C ALA A 63 -8.16 -4.33 5.30
N GLU A 64 -8.67 -3.54 6.23
CA GLU A 64 -9.75 -3.95 7.13
C GLU A 64 -11.12 -3.80 6.44
N ALA A 65 -12.16 -4.40 7.04
CA ALA A 65 -13.52 -4.24 6.56
C ALA A 65 -13.89 -2.73 6.52
N PRO A 66 -14.35 -2.21 5.37
CA PRO A 66 -14.63 -0.80 5.23
C PRO A 66 -15.90 -0.40 5.99
N HIS A 67 -15.89 0.79 6.60
CA HIS A 67 -17.05 1.37 7.27
C HIS A 67 -17.93 2.12 6.27
N GLY A 68 -19.25 2.02 6.39
CA GLY A 68 -20.19 2.83 5.60
C GLY A 68 -20.46 2.37 4.16
N VAL A 69 -19.87 1.26 3.73
CA VAL A 69 -20.23 0.54 2.49
C VAL A 69 -21.04 -0.71 2.81
N SER A 70 -21.79 -1.22 1.84
CA SER A 70 -22.56 -2.45 1.98
C SER A 70 -21.62 -3.66 2.12
N TRP A 71 -21.09 -3.87 3.33
CA TRP A 71 -20.29 -5.02 3.70
C TRP A 71 -21.20 -6.10 4.27
N ASP A 72 -21.35 -7.21 3.55
CA ASP A 72 -22.07 -8.38 4.04
C ASP A 72 -21.22 -9.11 5.10
N SER A 73 -21.21 -8.53 6.30
CA SER A 73 -20.55 -9.08 7.49
C SER A 73 -21.03 -10.50 7.78
N LYS A 74 -22.33 -10.77 7.59
CA LYS A 74 -22.91 -12.10 7.83
C LYS A 74 -22.28 -13.17 6.94
N LYS A 75 -22.04 -12.87 5.66
CA LYS A 75 -21.38 -13.80 4.74
C LYS A 75 -19.92 -14.09 5.10
N HIS A 76 -19.18 -13.08 5.59
CA HIS A 76 -17.74 -13.24 5.85
C HIS A 76 -17.41 -13.72 7.26
N THR A 77 -18.18 -13.31 8.27
CA THR A 77 -17.89 -13.60 9.68
C THR A 77 -18.92 -14.53 10.32
N GLY A 78 -20.09 -14.72 9.69
CA GLY A 78 -21.22 -15.44 10.27
C GLY A 78 -22.11 -14.57 11.17
N TYR A 79 -21.73 -13.31 11.44
CA TYR A 79 -22.44 -12.41 12.35
C TYR A 79 -22.86 -11.13 11.64
N VAL A 80 -24.04 -10.60 12.01
CA VAL A 80 -24.54 -9.30 11.51
C VAL A 80 -23.98 -8.19 12.40
N GLY A 81 -23.22 -7.26 11.83
CA GLY A 81 -22.75 -6.07 12.55
C GLY A 81 -23.89 -5.11 12.93
N LEU A 82 -23.79 -4.49 14.10
CA LEU A 82 -24.72 -3.43 14.54
C LEU A 82 -24.45 -2.14 13.74
N LYS A 83 -25.48 -1.59 13.08
CA LYS A 83 -25.38 -0.28 12.41
C LYS A 83 -25.49 0.84 13.45
N ASN A 84 -24.48 1.71 13.53
CA ASN A 84 -24.45 3.01 14.22
C ASN A 84 -24.84 3.01 15.73
N GLN A 85 -23.86 2.88 16.64
CA GLN A 85 -23.99 3.35 18.03
C GLN A 85 -23.55 4.82 18.18
N GLY A 86 -24.02 5.68 17.27
CA GLY A 86 -23.83 7.12 17.36
C GLY A 86 -25.03 7.79 18.01
N ALA A 87 -25.17 7.65 19.34
CA ALA A 87 -25.82 8.57 20.28
C ALA A 87 -26.11 7.86 21.62
N THR A 88 -25.25 8.09 22.61
CA THR A 88 -25.61 8.10 24.03
C THR A 88 -24.90 9.27 24.68
#